data_AF-A0A1G0LZD5-F1
#
_entry.id   AF-A0A1G0LZD5-F1
#
_cell.length_a   1.000
_cell.length_b   1.000
_cell.length_c   1.000
_cell.angle_alpha   90.00
_cell.angle_beta   90.00
_cell.angle_gamma   90.00
#
_symmetry.space_group_name_H-M   'P 1'
#
loop_
_entity.id
_entity.type
_entity.pdbx_description
1 polymer ?
#
loop_
_entity_poly.entity_id
_entity_poly.type
_entity_poly.pdbx_seq_one_letter_code
_entity_poly.pdbx_strand_id
1 'polypeptide(L)'
;MRCTDFLHLYSDYRDGRLRDRALETALEHHLRECVRCARFDLVLRRGVDVLQTAPQIEPSPAFRRTLRLRLFATPMLDPFPAPGLAVASLLVAAAVALFVLEGVTRRSAVDPPTQPQAQVVVNPGPPFVGFAGPSLVQAVPASLASQEDADSAARAASVAP
;
A
#
# COMPACT_ATOMS: atom_id res chain seq x y z
N MET A 1 10.14 3.04 -17.11
CA MET A 1 10.07 2.61 -15.69
C MET A 1 11.36 2.99 -14.98
N ARG A 2 11.34 3.09 -13.64
CA ARG A 2 12.56 3.31 -12.86
C ARG A 2 13.23 1.98 -12.53
N CYS A 3 14.54 2.00 -12.27
CA CYS A 3 15.28 0.79 -11.93
C CYS A 3 14.76 0.12 -10.63
N THR A 4 14.25 0.89 -9.68
CA THR A 4 13.67 0.34 -8.45
C THR A 4 12.42 -0.47 -8.76
N ASP A 5 11.53 0.05 -9.62
CA ASP A 5 10.32 -0.66 -10.06
C ASP A 5 10.70 -1.95 -10.80
N PHE A 6 11.72 -1.89 -11.66
CA PHE A 6 12.27 -3.07 -12.35
C PHE A 6 12.74 -4.14 -11.35
N LEU A 7 13.56 -3.77 -10.35
CA LEU A 7 14.09 -4.72 -9.38
C LEU A 7 13.00 -5.38 -8.54
N HIS A 8 11.95 -4.64 -8.17
CA HIS A 8 10.81 -5.20 -7.44
C HIS A 8 10.03 -6.24 -8.26
N LEU A 9 9.91 -6.03 -9.57
CA LEU A 9 9.14 -6.90 -10.47
C LEU A 9 9.99 -7.97 -11.16
N TYR A 10 11.31 -7.91 -11.02
CA TYR A 10 12.23 -8.73 -11.81
C TYR A 10 12.07 -10.23 -11.56
N SER A 11 11.85 -10.65 -10.32
CA SER A 11 11.66 -12.07 -10.01
C SER A 11 10.39 -12.63 -10.67
N ASP A 12 9.28 -11.89 -10.60
CA ASP A 12 8.03 -12.30 -11.25
C ASP A 12 8.15 -12.29 -12.78
N TYR A 13 8.91 -11.34 -13.33
CA TYR A 13 9.28 -11.33 -14.73
C TYR A 13 10.10 -12.56 -15.12
N ARG A 14 11.19 -12.84 -14.38
CA ARG A 14 12.12 -13.92 -14.69
C ARG A 14 11.49 -15.30 -14.57
N ASP A 15 10.53 -15.45 -13.66
CA ASP A 15 9.79 -16.67 -13.40
C ASP A 15 8.53 -16.81 -14.30
N GLY A 16 8.24 -15.83 -15.16
CA GLY A 16 7.07 -15.84 -16.04
C GLY A 16 5.73 -15.76 -15.29
N ARG A 17 5.72 -15.14 -14.10
CA ARG A 17 4.52 -14.97 -13.26
C ARG A 17 3.73 -13.70 -13.57
N LEU A 18 4.29 -12.78 -14.35
CA LEU A 18 3.57 -11.60 -14.80
C LEU A 18 2.40 -11.99 -15.72
N ARG A 19 1.21 -11.49 -15.39
CA ARG A 19 0.00 -11.68 -16.20
C ARG A 19 -0.30 -10.50 -17.12
N ASP A 20 0.32 -9.34 -16.84
CA ASP A 20 0.14 -8.11 -17.60
C ASP A 20 1.20 -8.01 -18.71
N ARG A 21 0.75 -8.08 -19.97
CA ARG A 21 1.60 -7.98 -21.17
C ARG A 21 2.21 -6.60 -21.36
N ALA A 22 1.51 -5.54 -20.98
CA ALA A 22 2.04 -4.18 -21.10
C ALA A 22 3.22 -3.99 -20.14
N LEU A 23 3.09 -4.53 -18.93
CA LEU A 23 4.15 -4.51 -17.93
C LEU A 23 5.36 -5.35 -18.35
N GLU A 24 5.14 -6.55 -18.90
CA GLU A 24 6.19 -7.40 -19.47
C GLU A 24 6.97 -6.65 -20.58
N THR A 25 6.25 -6.04 -21.52
CA THR A 25 6.86 -5.25 -22.61
C THR A 25 7.66 -4.07 -22.07
N ALA A 26 7.15 -3.38 -21.05
CA ALA A 26 7.87 -2.27 -20.42
C ALA A 26 9.18 -2.73 -19.76
N LEU A 27 9.19 -3.92 -19.14
CA LEU A 27 10.38 -4.50 -18.49
C LEU A 27 11.43 -4.89 -19.54
N GLU A 28 11.00 -5.51 -20.64
CA GLU A 28 11.86 -5.83 -21.79
C GLU A 28 12.47 -4.58 -22.42
N HIS A 29 11.67 -3.51 -22.54
CA HIS A 29 12.16 -2.23 -23.03
C HIS A 29 13.21 -1.64 -22.07
N HIS A 30 12.94 -1.67 -20.76
CA HIS A 30 13.91 -1.21 -19.76
C HIS A 30 15.22 -2.01 -19.77
N LEU A 31 15.16 -3.33 -19.97
CA LEU A 31 16.36 -4.17 -20.13
C LEU A 31 17.20 -3.76 -21.33
N ARG A 32 16.58 -3.30 -22.42
CA ARG A 32 17.29 -2.83 -23.62
C ARG A 32 17.93 -1.46 -23.43
N GLU A 33 17.30 -0.58 -22.66
CA GLU A 33 17.76 0.81 -22.50
C GLU A 33 18.69 1.03 -21.29
N CYS A 34 18.51 0.26 -20.21
CA CYS A 34 19.22 0.46 -18.96
C CYS A 34 20.38 -0.54 -18.81
N VAL A 35 21.61 -0.08 -19.05
CA VAL A 35 22.83 -0.88 -18.91
C VAL A 35 22.97 -1.50 -17.51
N ARG A 36 22.54 -0.80 -16.46
CA ARG A 36 22.62 -1.30 -15.07
C ARG A 36 21.71 -2.51 -14.86
N CYS A 37 20.46 -2.44 -15.33
CA CYS A 37 19.52 -3.54 -15.20
C CYS A 37 19.84 -4.70 -16.17
N ALA A 38 20.36 -4.41 -17.35
CA ALA A 38 20.87 -5.43 -18.28
C ALA A 38 22.03 -6.23 -17.66
N ARG A 39 22.97 -5.55 -16.99
CA ARG A 39 24.06 -6.23 -16.28
C ARG A 39 23.55 -7.09 -15.13
N PHE A 40 22.56 -6.61 -14.39
CA PHE A 40 21.93 -7.36 -13.32
C PHE A 40 21.27 -8.65 -13.84
N ASP A 41 20.48 -8.57 -14.91
CA ASP A 41 19.86 -9.73 -15.56
C ASP A 41 20.91 -10.75 -16.02
N LEU A 42 21.98 -10.29 -16.67
CA LEU A 42 23.07 -11.15 -17.12
C LEU A 42 23.75 -11.90 -15.97
N VAL A 43 24.10 -11.20 -14.89
CA VAL A 43 24.77 -11.80 -13.72
C VAL A 43 23.85 -12.83 -13.06
N LEU A 44 22.56 -12.53 -12.91
CA LEU A 44 21.58 -13.47 -12.36
C LEU A 44 21.42 -14.71 -13.22
N ARG A 45 21.27 -14.56 -14.55
CA ARG A 45 21.16 -15.71 -15.46
C ARG A 45 22.38 -16.61 -15.36
N ARG A 46 23.58 -16.03 -15.39
CA ARG A 46 24.82 -16.79 -15.26
C ARG A 46 24.92 -17.50 -13.91
N GLY A 47 24.52 -16.85 -12.83
CA GLY A 47 24.48 -17.46 -11.50
C GLY A 47 23.55 -18.67 -11.45
N VAL A 48 22.35 -18.55 -12.02
CA VAL A 48 21.38 -19.66 -12.12
C VAL A 48 21.93 -20.80 -12.98
N ASP A 49 22.54 -20.51 -14.12
CA ASP A 49 23.12 -21.53 -15.00
C ASP A 49 24.19 -22.35 -14.26
N VAL A 50 25.06 -21.69 -13.49
CA VAL A 50 26.06 -22.39 -12.65
C VAL A 50 25.40 -23.32 -11.65
N LEU A 51 24.34 -22.87 -10.97
CA LEU A 51 23.61 -23.72 -10.03
C LEU A 51 22.93 -24.92 -10.71
N GLN A 52 22.48 -24.75 -11.96
CA GLN A 52 21.89 -25.85 -12.73
C GLN A 52 22.92 -26.89 -13.18
N THR A 53 24.20 -26.51 -13.29
CA THR A 53 25.30 -27.45 -13.57
C THR A 53 25.78 -28.23 -12.34
N ALA A 54 25.33 -27.84 -11.13
CA ALA A 54 25.67 -28.57 -9.92
C ALA A 54 25.07 -29.99 -9.95
N PRO A 55 25.66 -30.95 -9.20
CA PRO A 55 25.11 -32.30 -9.08
C PRO A 55 23.63 -32.22 -8.68
N GLN A 56 22.76 -32.79 -9.52
CA GLN A 56 21.34 -32.80 -9.22
C GLN A 56 21.09 -33.65 -7.98
N ILE A 57 20.21 -33.17 -7.11
CA ILE A 57 19.75 -33.93 -5.95
C ILE A 57 18.89 -35.06 -6.50
N GLU A 58 19.44 -36.28 -6.52
CA GLU A 58 18.69 -37.45 -6.95
C GLU A 58 17.58 -37.74 -5.93
N PRO A 59 16.30 -37.72 -6.33
CA PRO A 59 15.21 -38.04 -5.41
C PRO A 59 15.29 -39.50 -4.97
N SER A 60 14.75 -39.81 -3.80
CA SER A 60 14.72 -41.21 -3.34
C SER A 60 13.97 -42.11 -4.34
N PRO A 61 14.31 -43.40 -4.46
CA PRO A 61 13.62 -44.30 -5.40
C PRO A 61 12.10 -44.37 -5.17
N ALA A 62 11.67 -44.21 -3.91
CA ALA A 62 10.27 -44.17 -3.53
C ALA A 62 9.57 -42.84 -3.85
N PHE A 63 10.31 -41.75 -4.07
CA PHE A 63 9.76 -40.40 -4.27
C PHE A 63 8.72 -40.35 -5.38
N ARG A 64 9.01 -40.95 -6.55
CA ARG A 64 8.06 -40.96 -7.68
C ARG A 64 6.76 -41.70 -7.37
N ARG A 65 6.81 -42.72 -6.50
CA ARG A 65 5.61 -43.44 -6.06
C ARG A 65 4.83 -42.60 -5.07
N THR A 66 5.50 -42.06 -4.05
CA THR A 66 4.89 -41.20 -3.02
C THR A 66 4.27 -39.94 -3.62
N LEU A 67 4.95 -39.31 -4.58
CA LEU A 67 4.46 -38.13 -5.29
C LEU A 67 3.16 -38.44 -6.03
N ARG A 68 3.11 -39.54 -6.79
CA ARG A 68 1.88 -39.96 -7.49
C ARG A 68 0.75 -40.21 -6.51
N LEU A 69 0.99 -40.95 -5.44
CA LEU A 69 -0.04 -41.22 -4.42
C LEU A 69 -0.58 -39.91 -3.82
N ARG A 70 0.27 -38.94 -3.52
CA ARG A 70 -0.16 -37.63 -3.01
C ARG A 70 -0.92 -36.82 -4.05
N LEU A 71 -0.46 -36.77 -5.29
CA LEU A 71 -1.15 -36.05 -6.37
C LEU A 71 -2.55 -36.61 -6.63
N PHE A 72 -2.75 -37.92 -6.53
CA PHE A 72 -4.07 -38.55 -6.67
C PHE A 72 -4.92 -38.48 -5.40
N ALA A 73 -4.31 -38.42 -4.22
CA ALA A 73 -5.03 -38.31 -2.94
C ALA A 73 -5.45 -36.88 -2.62
N THR A 74 -4.80 -35.87 -3.22
CA THR A 74 -5.18 -34.47 -3.03
C THR A 74 -6.34 -34.18 -3.98
N PRO A 75 -7.56 -33.88 -3.49
CA PRO A 75 -8.58 -33.34 -4.37
C PRO A 75 -7.99 -32.06 -4.97
N MET A 76 -7.96 -31.96 -6.30
CA MET A 76 -7.76 -30.65 -6.92
C MET A 76 -8.79 -29.74 -6.26
N LEU A 77 -8.35 -28.68 -5.57
CA LEU A 77 -9.30 -27.69 -5.07
C LEU A 77 -10.08 -27.27 -6.31
N ASP A 78 -11.35 -27.66 -6.36
CA ASP A 78 -12.23 -27.23 -7.42
C ASP A 78 -12.08 -25.71 -7.55
N PRO A 79 -12.02 -25.17 -8.78
CA PRO A 79 -12.10 -23.72 -8.96
C PRO A 79 -13.25 -23.23 -8.10
N PHE A 80 -12.97 -22.28 -7.19
CA PHE A 80 -13.96 -21.70 -6.29
C PHE A 80 -15.29 -21.61 -7.04
N PRO A 81 -16.40 -22.19 -6.52
CA PRO A 81 -17.65 -22.14 -7.23
C PRO A 81 -17.93 -20.67 -7.50
N ALA A 82 -17.92 -20.29 -8.78
CA ALA A 82 -18.24 -18.93 -9.17
C ALA A 82 -19.56 -18.60 -8.46
N PRO A 83 -19.62 -17.53 -7.66
CA PRO A 83 -20.86 -17.20 -6.95
C PRO A 83 -21.93 -17.12 -8.03
N GLY A 84 -22.88 -18.06 -7.99
CA GLY A 84 -23.86 -18.22 -9.08
C GLY A 84 -24.52 -16.88 -9.37
N LEU A 85 -24.99 -16.67 -10.60
CA LEU A 85 -25.59 -15.41 -11.07
C LEU A 85 -26.55 -14.75 -10.05
N ALA A 86 -27.21 -15.54 -9.19
CA ALA A 86 -28.04 -15.09 -8.08
C ALA A 86 -27.31 -14.27 -6.99
N VAL A 87 -26.07 -14.60 -6.63
CA VAL A 87 -25.30 -13.86 -5.62
C VAL A 87 -24.77 -12.55 -6.22
N ALA A 88 -24.32 -12.61 -7.47
CA ALA A 88 -23.89 -11.41 -8.20
C ALA A 88 -25.05 -10.41 -8.38
N SER A 89 -26.25 -10.89 -8.73
CA SER A 89 -27.43 -10.02 -8.87
C SER A 89 -27.87 -9.40 -7.55
N LEU A 90 -27.77 -10.13 -6.42
CA LEU A 90 -28.09 -9.61 -5.10
C LEU A 90 -27.17 -8.47 -4.68
N LEU A 91 -25.87 -8.58 -4.96
CA LEU A 91 -24.89 -7.52 -4.67
C LEU A 91 -25.13 -6.26 -5.53
N VAL A 92 -25.46 -6.45 -6.82
CA VAL A 92 -25.80 -5.33 -7.70
C VAL A 92 -27.10 -4.65 -7.23
N ALA A 93 -28.13 -5.42 -6.87
CA ALA A 93 -29.38 -4.87 -6.35
C ALA A 93 -29.16 -4.08 -5.05
N ALA A 94 -28.35 -4.59 -4.12
CA ALA A 94 -28.00 -3.90 -2.88
C ALA A 94 -27.26 -2.58 -3.15
N ALA A 95 -26.31 -2.56 -4.09
CA ALA A 95 -25.59 -1.35 -4.47
C ALA A 95 -26.51 -0.28 -5.08
N VAL A 96 -27.44 -0.68 -5.96
CA VAL A 96 -28.44 0.23 -6.54
C VAL A 96 -29.37 0.79 -5.46
N ALA A 97 -29.84 -0.06 -4.54
CA ALA A 97 -30.70 0.38 -3.43
C ALA A 97 -30.02 1.44 -2.56
N LEU A 98 -28.75 1.22 -2.17
CA LEU A 98 -27.94 2.19 -1.44
C LEU A 98 -27.78 3.51 -2.21
N PHE A 99 -27.52 3.44 -3.52
CA PHE A 99 -27.36 4.63 -4.36
C PHE A 99 -28.65 5.47 -4.44
N VAL A 100 -29.81 4.81 -4.53
CA VAL A 100 -31.12 5.50 -4.52
C VAL A 100 -31.39 6.14 -3.17
N LEU A 101 -31.14 5.43 -2.06
CA LEU A 101 -31.31 5.95 -0.71
C LEU A 101 -30.44 7.18 -0.44
N GLU A 102 -29.14 7.13 -0.75
CA GLU A 102 -28.21 8.26 -0.57
C GLU A 102 -28.43 9.39 -1.58
N GLY A 103 -28.87 9.06 -2.80
CA GLY A 103 -29.17 10.04 -3.84
C GLY A 103 -30.41 10.88 -3.54
N VAL A 104 -31.39 10.31 -2.81
CA VAL A 104 -32.61 11.00 -2.39
C VAL A 104 -32.35 11.92 -1.18
N THR A 105 -31.51 11.51 -0.23
CA THR A 105 -31.19 12.33 0.95
C THR A 105 -30.34 13.56 0.62
N ARG A 106 -29.40 13.48 -0.33
CA ARG A 106 -28.58 14.63 -0.76
C ARG A 106 -29.32 15.70 -1.56
N ARG A 107 -30.40 15.35 -2.28
CA ARG A 107 -31.18 16.33 -3.05
C ARG A 107 -31.98 17.28 -2.17
N SER A 108 -32.26 16.91 -0.93
CA SER A 108 -32.97 17.75 0.04
C SER A 108 -32.07 18.75 0.77
N ALA A 109 -30.74 18.71 0.57
CA ALA A 109 -29.76 19.56 1.24
C ALA A 109 -29.02 20.49 0.25
N VAL A 110 -29.73 21.05 -0.73
CA VAL A 110 -29.21 22.19 -1.49
C VAL A 110 -29.58 23.46 -0.74
N ASP A 111 -28.80 23.80 0.27
CA ASP A 111 -28.77 25.18 0.76
C ASP A 111 -28.16 26.08 -0.34
N PRO A 112 -28.69 27.30 -0.54
CA PRO A 112 -28.11 28.24 -1.49
C PRO A 112 -26.63 28.51 -1.13
N PRO A 113 -25.73 28.70 -2.11
CA PRO A 113 -24.32 28.88 -1.82
C PRO A 113 -24.13 30.19 -1.04
N THR A 114 -23.90 30.06 0.27
CA THR A 114 -23.34 31.14 1.07
C THR A 114 -21.92 31.35 0.57
N GLN A 115 -21.71 32.41 -0.22
CA GLN A 115 -20.38 32.77 -0.71
C GLN A 115 -19.47 33.01 0.49
N PRO A 116 -18.37 32.24 0.65
CA PRO A 116 -17.40 32.53 1.69
C PRO A 116 -16.72 33.85 1.34
N GLN A 117 -16.94 34.87 2.17
CA GLN A 117 -16.19 36.12 2.05
C GLN A 117 -14.74 35.83 2.42
N ALA A 118 -13.84 35.96 1.45
CA ALA A 118 -12.41 35.84 1.68
C ALA A 118 -11.94 37.00 2.56
N GLN A 119 -11.73 36.75 3.85
CA GLN A 119 -11.05 37.70 4.72
C GLN A 119 -9.56 37.65 4.41
N VAL A 120 -9.05 38.67 3.73
CA VAL A 120 -7.61 38.84 3.49
C VAL A 120 -6.97 39.26 4.82
N VAL A 121 -6.46 38.29 5.57
CA VAL A 121 -5.57 38.55 6.71
C VAL A 121 -4.17 38.78 6.14
N VAL A 122 -3.76 40.04 6.03
CA VAL A 122 -2.37 40.38 5.72
C VAL A 122 -1.55 40.08 6.97
N ASN A 123 -0.72 39.04 6.92
CA ASN A 123 0.24 38.71 7.97
C ASN A 123 1.63 39.23 7.55
N PRO A 124 2.08 40.40 8.04
CA PRO A 124 3.44 40.87 7.79
C PRO A 124 4.39 40.19 8.78
N GLY A 125 4.82 38.97 8.47
CA GLY A 125 5.88 38.25 9.18
C GLY A 125 6.93 37.72 8.20
N PRO A 126 8.24 37.85 8.49
CA PRO A 126 9.30 37.44 7.57
C PRO A 126 9.30 35.92 7.33
N PRO A 127 9.76 35.45 6.16
CA PRO A 127 9.82 34.02 5.87
C PRO A 127 10.91 33.36 6.72
N PHE A 128 10.51 32.57 7.71
CA PHE A 128 11.44 31.66 8.38
C PHE A 128 11.53 30.36 7.58
N VAL A 129 12.75 29.98 7.22
CA VAL A 129 13.06 28.64 6.70
C VAL A 129 13.48 27.80 7.89
N GLY A 130 12.59 26.92 8.36
CA GLY A 130 12.89 25.92 9.37
C GLY A 130 13.31 24.61 8.72
N PHE A 131 14.50 24.11 9.04
CA PHE A 131 14.91 22.76 8.66
C PHE A 131 14.35 21.77 9.68
N ALA A 132 13.37 20.95 9.27
CA ALA A 132 12.87 19.86 10.09
C ALA A 132 13.91 18.72 10.14
N GLY A 133 14.71 18.68 11.21
CA GLY A 133 15.31 17.42 11.66
C GLY A 133 14.22 16.52 12.29
N PRO A 134 14.37 15.19 12.29
CA PRO A 134 13.36 14.29 12.83
C PRO A 134 13.39 14.32 14.36
N SER A 135 12.57 15.19 14.95
CA SER A 135 12.20 15.07 16.37
C SER A 135 10.68 15.03 16.49
N LEU A 136 10.21 13.87 16.90
CA LEU A 136 8.87 13.60 17.40
C LEU A 136 8.48 14.68 18.43
N VAL A 137 7.56 15.56 18.08
CA VAL A 137 6.87 16.41 19.06
C VAL A 137 5.41 16.02 19.07
N GLN A 138 5.10 15.27 20.11
CA GLN A 138 3.80 14.94 20.63
C GLN A 138 3.02 16.24 20.88
N ALA A 139 1.84 16.37 20.29
CA ALA A 139 0.93 17.47 20.58
C ALA A 139 0.45 17.36 22.03
N VAL A 140 0.88 18.28 22.88
CA VAL A 140 0.29 18.49 24.21
C VAL A 140 -0.93 19.40 24.01
N PRO A 141 -2.15 18.98 24.33
CA PRO A 141 -3.32 19.85 24.24
C PRO A 141 -3.24 20.97 25.29
N ALA A 142 -3.65 22.16 24.86
CA ALA A 142 -3.57 23.45 25.57
C ALA A 142 -4.42 23.56 26.85
N SER A 143 -4.84 22.46 27.49
CA SER A 143 -5.68 22.51 28.70
C SER A 143 -4.91 22.35 30.02
N LEU A 144 -3.57 22.22 29.99
CA LEU A 144 -2.75 22.10 31.21
C LEU A 144 -2.06 23.41 31.64
N ALA A 145 -1.98 24.41 30.75
CA ALA A 145 -1.35 25.69 31.08
C ALA A 145 -2.20 26.58 32.01
N SER A 146 -3.51 26.34 32.14
CA SER A 146 -4.39 27.14 33.01
C SER A 146 -4.46 26.64 34.46
N GLN A 147 -3.86 25.49 34.78
CA GLN A 147 -3.87 24.93 36.14
C GLN A 147 -2.63 25.33 36.96
N GLU A 148 -1.49 25.61 36.32
CA GLU A 148 -0.26 26.00 37.03
C GLU A 148 -0.31 27.46 37.55
N ASP A 149 -1.06 28.35 36.88
CA ASP A 149 -1.26 29.73 37.35
C ASP A 149 -2.20 29.83 38.59
N ALA A 150 -3.13 28.87 38.74
CA ALA A 150 -4.04 28.84 39.88
C ALA A 150 -3.38 28.32 41.17
N ASP A 151 -2.48 27.34 41.07
CA ASP A 151 -1.75 26.79 42.23
C ASP A 151 -0.59 27.69 42.70
N SER A 152 -0.03 28.52 41.81
CA SER A 152 1.00 29.51 42.17
C SER A 152 0.41 30.68 42.98
N ALA A 153 -0.80 31.14 42.65
CA ALA A 153 -1.50 32.18 43.42
C ALA A 153 -1.91 31.72 44.83
N ALA A 154 -2.24 30.43 45.01
CA ALA A 154 -2.61 29.88 46.32
C ALA A 154 -1.41 29.71 47.27
N ARG A 155 -0.19 29.50 46.75
CA ARG A 155 1.04 29.40 47.56
C ARG A 155 1.64 30.76 47.96
N ALA A 156 1.30 31.84 47.28
CA ALA A 156 1.74 33.19 47.63
C ALA A 156 0.93 33.81 48.80
N ALA A 157 -0.27 33.27 49.10
CA ALA A 157 -1.14 33.77 50.18
C ALA A 157 -0.91 33.10 51.55
N SER A 158 -0.04 32.08 51.66
CA SER A 158 0.23 31.36 52.92
C SER A 158 1.61 31.62 53.52
N VAL A 159 2.40 32.55 52.95
CA VAL A 159 3.71 32.95 53.49
C VAL A 159 3.83 34.48 53.47
N ALA A 160 3.16 35.14 54.40
CA ALA A 160 3.53 36.47 54.91
C ALA A 160 3.14 36.49 56.41
N PRO A 161 4.00 37.04 57.29
CA PRO A 161 3.98 36.81 58.74
C PRO A 161 2.78 37.43 59.48
#